data_AF-A0A9X4RJT5-F1
#
_entry.id   AF-A0A9X4RJT5-F1
#
_cell.length_a   1.000
_cell.length_b   1.000
_cell.length_c   1.000
_cell.angle_alpha   90.00
_cell.angle_beta   90.00
_cell.angle_gamma   90.00
#
_symmetry.space_group_name_H-M   'P 1'
#
loop_
_entity.id
_entity.type
_entity.pdbx_description
1 polymer ?
#
loop_
_entity_poly.entity_id
_entity_poly.type
_entity_poly.pdbx_seq_one_letter_code
_entity_poly.pdbx_strand_id
1 'polypeptide(L)'
;HDCRCAFLFLSTLGSLYLFYSAFFSFFSLNSSELKLKSKQAKKLQVQARARLSPQLEKCCLLVSASESYARTTINVEELTGIKISHSSQQRLVQKQDFPEMTTTETVEEMSIDGGKVRLRTEKGKKCEWKDYKAVNAQGTIAAYFLNNQGLVDWVQKQPLAEIFSCLGDGHDGIWNLFAAIAPSPQRFEILDWFHLKEHLYAVGGSLRRLAKVEDFLWQGDVEQAIFLFSGCKFKRAINFLAYLRNHRHRIPEYGYLQKQGINIGSGSVESTIKQIGRRVKISGAQWNQQNVAQVLKHRCAYLNGYFYAPKYIYSVPN
;
A
#
# COMPACT_ATOMS: atom_id res chain seq x y z
N HIS A 1 -36.26 21.82 31.05
CA HIS A 1 -35.54 21.90 29.77
C HIS A 1 -34.77 20.60 29.58
N ASP A 2 -35.36 19.71 28.79
CA ASP A 2 -34.76 18.46 28.33
C ASP A 2 -33.48 18.73 27.52
N CYS A 3 -32.38 18.10 27.90
CA CYS A 3 -31.26 17.84 27.01
C CYS A 3 -31.08 16.33 26.91
N ARG A 4 -31.76 15.74 25.91
CA ARG A 4 -31.53 14.38 25.44
C ARG A 4 -30.27 14.35 24.58
N CYS A 5 -29.14 13.95 25.16
CA CYS A 5 -28.10 13.28 24.38
C CYS A 5 -28.42 11.78 24.40
N ALA A 6 -28.87 11.28 23.25
CA ALA A 6 -29.27 9.90 23.06
C ALA A 6 -28.11 8.95 23.37
N PHE A 7 -28.31 8.16 24.44
CA PHE A 7 -27.63 6.90 24.69
C PHE A 7 -27.83 5.97 23.47
N LEU A 8 -26.83 5.92 22.59
CA LEU A 8 -26.61 4.81 21.66
C LEU A 8 -25.36 4.05 22.10
N PHE A 9 -25.40 3.55 23.33
CA PHE A 9 -24.38 2.67 23.90
C PHE A 9 -25.01 1.71 24.91
N LEU A 10 -26.12 1.07 24.57
CA LEU A 10 -26.74 0.04 25.41
C LEU A 10 -27.44 -1.03 24.56
N SER A 11 -26.65 -1.88 23.90
CA SER A 11 -27.11 -3.24 23.56
C SER A 11 -26.01 -4.31 23.59
N THR A 12 -24.77 -3.97 23.93
CA THR A 12 -23.67 -4.95 24.07
C THR A 12 -22.83 -4.76 25.36
N LEU A 13 -23.30 -3.93 26.29
CA LEU A 13 -22.61 -3.61 27.56
C LEU A 13 -23.00 -4.52 28.75
N GLY A 14 -23.87 -5.52 28.53
CA GLY A 14 -24.23 -6.50 29.57
C GLY A 14 -23.06 -7.39 30.02
N SER A 15 -22.05 -7.59 29.17
CA SER A 15 -20.86 -8.40 29.49
C SER A 15 -19.65 -7.60 29.98
N LEU A 16 -19.67 -6.26 29.86
CA LEU A 16 -18.54 -5.41 30.28
C LEU A 16 -18.61 -5.02 31.76
N TYR A 17 -19.82 -4.89 32.32
CA TYR A 17 -19.98 -4.50 33.73
C TYR A 17 -19.56 -5.62 34.71
N LEU A 18 -19.81 -6.88 34.34
CA LEU A 18 -19.30 -8.04 35.10
C LEU A 18 -17.77 -8.19 34.96
N PHE A 19 -17.18 -7.73 33.85
CA PHE A 19 -15.73 -7.74 33.68
C PHE A 19 -15.05 -6.68 34.54
N TYR A 20 -15.55 -5.45 34.60
CA TYR A 20 -14.95 -4.39 35.42
C TYR A 20 -15.06 -4.64 36.92
N SER A 21 -16.16 -5.24 37.39
CA SER A 21 -16.33 -5.62 38.80
C SER A 21 -15.42 -6.79 39.21
N ALA A 22 -15.30 -7.82 38.37
CA ALA A 22 -14.41 -8.96 38.67
C ALA A 22 -12.92 -8.66 38.48
N PHE A 23 -12.56 -7.67 37.65
CA PHE A 23 -11.16 -7.24 37.46
C PHE A 23 -10.63 -6.35 38.58
N PHE A 24 -11.47 -5.66 39.34
CA PHE A 24 -10.99 -4.76 40.41
C PHE A 24 -11.07 -5.37 41.81
N SER A 25 -11.96 -6.33 42.07
CA SER A 25 -12.10 -6.92 43.41
C SER A 25 -11.02 -7.91 43.82
N PHE A 26 -10.03 -8.21 42.96
CA PHE A 26 -8.94 -9.15 43.27
C PHE A 26 -7.52 -8.63 43.05
N PHE A 27 -7.35 -7.39 42.57
CA PHE A 27 -6.05 -6.88 42.17
C PHE A 27 -5.54 -5.82 43.15
N SER A 28 -4.75 -6.29 44.12
CA SER A 28 -3.75 -5.44 44.75
C SER A 28 -2.71 -5.08 43.68
N LEU A 29 -2.86 -3.89 43.10
CA LEU A 29 -1.90 -3.28 42.17
C LEU A 29 -0.65 -2.86 42.94
N ASN A 30 0.18 -3.84 43.31
CA ASN A 30 1.54 -3.66 43.79
C ASN A 30 2.35 -4.93 43.52
N SER A 31 2.63 -5.22 42.24
CA SER A 31 3.81 -5.97 41.75
C SER A 31 3.65 -6.29 40.26
N SER A 32 4.73 -6.07 39.51
CA SER A 32 4.82 -5.99 38.04
C SER A 32 4.70 -7.31 37.25
N GLU A 33 4.01 -8.33 37.78
CA GLU A 33 3.90 -9.64 37.11
C GLU A 33 2.50 -10.24 37.18
N LEU A 34 1.85 -10.33 36.02
CA LEU A 34 0.58 -11.03 35.87
C LEU A 34 0.83 -12.55 35.69
N LYS A 35 0.49 -13.36 36.70
CA LYS A 35 0.62 -14.83 36.61
C LYS A 35 -0.60 -15.45 35.93
N LEU A 36 -0.43 -15.92 34.70
CA LEU A 36 -1.47 -16.65 33.94
C LEU A 36 -1.24 -18.16 34.01
N LYS A 37 -2.31 -18.94 34.24
CA LYS A 37 -2.25 -20.41 34.06
C LYS A 37 -2.07 -20.75 32.58
N SER A 38 -1.41 -21.87 32.26
CA SER A 38 -1.11 -22.24 30.87
C SER A 38 -2.34 -22.30 29.95
N LYS A 39 -3.51 -22.73 30.47
CA LYS A 39 -4.78 -22.70 29.72
C LYS A 39 -5.25 -21.27 29.41
N GLN A 40 -5.08 -20.32 30.34
CA GLN A 40 -5.43 -18.91 30.14
C GLN A 40 -4.47 -18.23 29.17
N ALA A 41 -3.17 -18.48 29.29
CA ALA A 41 -2.16 -17.97 28.37
C ALA A 41 -2.42 -18.44 26.92
N LYS A 42 -2.82 -19.71 26.73
CA LYS A 42 -3.25 -20.23 25.42
C LYS A 42 -4.52 -19.53 24.91
N LYS A 43 -5.55 -19.38 25.77
CA LYS A 43 -6.82 -18.71 25.38
C LYS A 43 -6.60 -17.25 24.96
N LEU A 44 -5.72 -16.54 25.67
CA LEU A 44 -5.40 -15.13 25.42
C LEU A 44 -4.25 -14.93 24.41
N GLN A 45 -3.67 -16.02 23.89
CA GLN A 45 -2.52 -16.01 22.98
C GLN A 45 -1.31 -15.23 23.51
N VAL A 46 -1.11 -15.22 24.83
CA VAL A 46 0.00 -14.51 25.49
C VAL A 46 1.23 -15.41 25.51
N GLN A 47 2.34 -14.93 24.94
CA GLN A 47 3.62 -15.62 25.01
C GLN A 47 4.24 -15.51 26.41
N ALA A 48 5.00 -16.54 26.83
CA ALA A 48 5.73 -16.50 28.09
C ALA A 48 6.71 -15.31 28.11
N ARG A 49 6.73 -14.54 29.20
CA ARG A 49 7.56 -13.33 29.40
C ARG A 49 7.28 -12.19 28.40
N ALA A 50 6.12 -12.20 27.75
CA ALA A 50 5.68 -11.07 26.93
C ALA A 50 5.49 -9.82 27.79
N ARG A 51 6.05 -8.69 27.35
CA ARG A 51 5.91 -7.39 28.04
C ARG A 51 4.63 -6.65 27.65
N LEU A 52 4.06 -6.98 26.49
CA LEU A 52 2.85 -6.37 25.97
C LEU A 52 1.78 -7.44 25.80
N SER A 53 0.52 -7.06 26.06
CA SER A 53 -0.59 -7.92 25.71
C SER A 53 -0.80 -7.91 24.18
N PRO A 54 -1.32 -9.00 23.60
CA PRO A 54 -1.57 -9.07 22.16
C PRO A 54 -2.52 -7.96 21.64
N GLN A 55 -3.45 -7.50 22.48
CA GLN A 55 -4.32 -6.37 22.15
C GLN A 55 -3.57 -5.03 22.14
N LEU A 56 -2.66 -4.81 23.10
CA LEU A 56 -1.86 -3.59 23.14
C LEU A 56 -0.86 -3.54 21.98
N GLU A 57 -0.27 -4.68 21.60
CA GLU A 57 0.55 -4.80 20.39
C GLU A 57 -0.25 -4.44 19.13
N LYS A 58 -1.49 -4.95 19.02
CA LYS A 58 -2.40 -4.60 17.93
C LYS A 58 -2.68 -3.09 17.87
N CYS A 59 -3.01 -2.46 19.02
CA CYS A 59 -3.22 -1.00 19.07
C CYS A 59 -1.98 -0.23 18.60
N CYS A 60 -0.79 -0.63 19.07
CA CYS A 60 0.47 -0.05 18.64
C CYS A 60 0.68 -0.17 17.12
N LEU A 61 0.46 -1.36 16.54
CA LEU A 61 0.62 -1.62 15.12
C LEU A 61 -0.42 -0.88 14.26
N LEU A 62 -1.67 -0.76 14.71
CA LEU A 62 -2.72 -0.02 14.01
C LEU A 62 -2.38 1.47 13.91
N VAL A 63 -2.01 2.09 15.04
CA VAL A 63 -1.73 3.53 15.10
C VAL A 63 -0.42 3.85 14.37
N SER A 64 0.64 3.09 14.62
CA SER A 64 1.94 3.31 13.96
C SER A 64 1.96 3.01 12.47
N ALA A 65 0.91 2.40 11.91
CA ALA A 65 0.79 2.20 10.46
C ALA A 65 0.53 3.50 9.70
N SER A 66 0.02 4.55 10.36
CA SER A 66 -0.33 5.83 9.73
C SER A 66 0.41 7.03 10.32
N GLU A 67 1.15 6.84 11.43
CA GLU A 67 1.75 7.93 12.19
C GLU A 67 3.25 7.74 12.47
N SER A 68 3.90 8.82 12.94
CA SER A 68 5.26 8.72 13.47
C SER A 68 5.26 7.97 14.80
N TYR A 69 6.34 7.25 15.12
CA TYR A 69 6.43 6.51 16.39
C TYR A 69 6.31 7.40 17.63
N ALA A 70 6.70 8.68 17.52
CA ALA A 70 6.51 9.67 18.57
C ALA A 70 5.03 10.00 18.76
N ARG A 71 4.28 10.24 17.68
CA ARG A 71 2.83 10.48 17.76
C ARG A 71 2.08 9.22 18.20
N THR A 72 2.49 8.04 17.72
CA THR A 72 1.95 6.75 18.18
C THR A 72 2.08 6.59 19.69
N THR A 73 3.19 7.03 20.30
CA THR A 73 3.36 6.97 21.77
C THR A 73 2.24 7.72 22.48
N ILE A 74 1.96 8.95 22.04
CA ILE A 74 0.93 9.83 22.61
C ILE A 74 -0.46 9.21 22.39
N ASN A 75 -0.75 8.82 21.16
CA ASN A 75 -2.09 8.33 20.80
C ASN A 75 -2.42 6.98 21.45
N VAL A 76 -1.44 6.08 21.59
CA VAL A 76 -1.64 4.82 22.32
C VAL A 76 -1.82 5.08 23.82
N GLU A 77 -1.03 5.98 24.41
CA GLU A 77 -1.18 6.36 25.81
C GLU A 77 -2.58 6.94 26.09
N GLU A 78 -3.07 7.82 25.22
CA GLU A 78 -4.42 8.41 25.33
C GLU A 78 -5.52 7.35 25.17
N LEU A 79 -5.40 6.47 24.17
CA LEU A 79 -6.43 5.49 23.86
C LEU A 79 -6.48 4.32 24.85
N THR A 80 -5.36 3.97 25.49
CA THR A 80 -5.27 2.76 26.32
C THR A 80 -4.83 3.00 27.76
N GLY A 81 -4.44 4.22 28.12
CA GLY A 81 -3.85 4.56 29.42
C GLY A 81 -2.45 3.98 29.65
N ILE A 82 -1.81 3.39 28.63
CA ILE A 82 -0.51 2.71 28.75
C ILE A 82 0.50 3.36 27.82
N LYS A 83 1.57 3.91 28.42
CA LYS A 83 2.65 4.55 27.68
C LYS A 83 3.64 3.54 27.09
N ILE A 84 3.71 3.48 25.76
CA ILE A 84 4.69 2.67 25.03
C ILE A 84 5.61 3.59 24.23
N SER A 85 6.91 3.61 24.60
CA SER A 85 7.90 4.52 24.00
C SER A 85 8.07 4.34 22.49
N HIS A 86 8.44 5.41 21.78
CA HIS A 86 8.68 5.39 20.34
C HIS A 86 9.72 4.32 19.90
N SER A 87 10.75 4.06 20.70
CA SER A 87 11.76 3.03 20.43
C SER A 87 11.18 1.62 20.56
N SER A 88 10.24 1.43 21.49
CA SER A 88 9.48 0.18 21.63
C SER A 88 8.49 -0.01 20.48
N GLN A 89 7.81 1.05 20.04
CA GLN A 89 6.96 1.04 18.85
C GLN A 89 7.75 0.60 17.60
N GLN A 90 8.93 1.20 17.39
CA GLN A 90 9.78 0.81 16.27
C GLN A 90 10.24 -0.65 16.38
N ARG A 91 10.72 -1.10 17.54
CA ARG A 91 11.12 -2.50 17.74
C ARG A 91 9.98 -3.48 17.51
N LEU A 92 8.75 -3.12 17.91
CA LEU A 92 7.57 -3.93 17.66
C LEU A 92 7.35 -4.13 16.15
N VAL A 93 7.35 -3.06 15.36
CA VAL A 93 7.24 -3.16 13.88
C VAL A 93 8.38 -4.00 13.29
N GLN A 94 9.61 -3.80 13.78
CA GLN A 94 10.79 -4.50 13.25
C GLN A 94 10.82 -5.99 13.60
N LYS A 95 10.25 -6.40 14.74
CA LYS A 95 10.20 -7.80 15.19
C LYS A 95 8.98 -8.55 14.63
N GLN A 96 7.90 -7.83 14.34
CA GLN A 96 6.63 -8.44 13.91
C GLN A 96 6.84 -9.23 12.61
N ASP A 97 6.31 -10.45 12.56
CA ASP A 97 6.17 -11.15 11.29
C ASP A 97 4.89 -10.68 10.60
N PHE A 98 5.03 -9.98 9.48
CA PHE A 98 3.91 -9.56 8.64
C PHE A 98 3.80 -10.53 7.48
N PRO A 99 2.71 -11.31 7.39
CA PRO A 99 2.57 -12.28 6.33
C PRO A 99 2.38 -11.58 4.99
N GLU A 100 2.84 -12.25 3.95
CA GLU A 100 2.45 -11.92 2.58
C GLU A 100 0.97 -12.27 2.39
N MET A 101 0.17 -11.27 2.02
CA MET A 101 -1.26 -11.49 1.79
C MET A 101 -1.43 -12.17 0.43
N THR A 102 -2.33 -13.15 0.37
CA THR A 102 -2.78 -13.75 -0.89
C THR A 102 -4.06 -13.08 -1.33
N THR A 103 -4.27 -12.96 -2.64
CA THR A 103 -5.54 -12.48 -3.18
C THR A 103 -6.64 -13.49 -2.87
N THR A 104 -7.86 -12.99 -2.68
CA THR A 104 -9.04 -13.85 -2.44
C THR A 104 -9.63 -14.39 -3.73
N GLU A 105 -9.39 -13.69 -4.83
CA GLU A 105 -9.95 -13.96 -6.15
C GLU A 105 -8.81 -14.03 -7.17
N THR A 106 -9.13 -14.56 -8.36
CA THR A 106 -8.23 -14.56 -9.51
C THR A 106 -7.86 -13.13 -9.87
N VAL A 107 -6.58 -12.90 -10.14
CA VAL A 107 -6.05 -11.59 -10.55
C VAL A 107 -6.27 -11.42 -12.04
N GLU A 108 -7.29 -10.64 -12.39
CA GLU A 108 -7.60 -10.23 -13.76
C GLU A 108 -6.93 -8.90 -14.12
N GLU A 109 -6.63 -8.08 -13.11
CA GLU A 109 -5.96 -6.80 -13.28
C GLU A 109 -4.83 -6.60 -12.26
N MET A 110 -3.71 -6.09 -12.78
CA MET A 110 -2.54 -5.76 -12.03
C MET A 110 -1.96 -4.41 -12.44
N SER A 111 -1.54 -3.64 -11.45
CA SER A 111 -0.85 -2.37 -11.68
C SER A 111 0.40 -2.29 -10.79
N ILE A 112 1.50 -1.77 -11.36
CA ILE A 112 2.78 -1.64 -10.67
C ILE A 112 3.29 -0.21 -10.85
N ASP A 113 3.76 0.40 -9.75
CA ASP A 113 4.32 1.75 -9.76
C ASP A 113 5.52 1.86 -8.78
N GLY A 114 6.35 2.89 -8.97
CA GLY A 114 7.48 3.24 -8.14
C GLY A 114 7.18 4.33 -7.12
N GLY A 115 7.46 4.04 -5.84
CA GLY A 115 7.47 5.04 -4.79
C GLY A 115 8.88 5.40 -4.33
N LYS A 116 9.03 6.55 -3.67
CA LYS A 116 10.31 7.00 -3.10
C LYS A 116 10.31 6.96 -1.58
N VAL A 117 11.43 6.58 -0.99
CA VAL A 117 11.69 6.64 0.45
C VAL A 117 12.96 7.43 0.72
N ARG A 118 12.95 8.22 1.80
CA ARG A 118 14.12 9.00 2.24
C ARG A 118 14.94 8.19 3.23
N LEU A 119 16.20 7.93 2.89
CA LEU A 119 17.16 7.25 3.74
C LEU A 119 17.97 8.25 4.57
N ARG A 120 18.26 7.88 5.80
CA ARG A 120 19.25 8.57 6.63
C ARG A 120 20.65 8.13 6.21
N THR A 121 21.54 9.09 6.12
CA THR A 121 22.97 8.88 5.86
C THR A 121 23.77 9.20 7.11
N GLU A 122 25.09 9.02 7.06
CA GLU A 122 25.99 9.46 8.14
C GLU A 122 25.77 10.92 8.50
N LYS A 123 26.05 11.26 9.76
CA LYS A 123 25.87 12.62 10.29
C LYS A 123 26.64 13.62 9.42
N GLY A 124 25.95 14.64 8.92
CA GLY A 124 26.52 15.68 8.06
C GLY A 124 26.43 15.40 6.56
N LYS A 125 26.10 14.18 6.12
CA LYS A 125 25.84 13.86 4.71
C LYS A 125 24.38 14.14 4.35
N LYS A 126 24.13 14.50 3.08
CA LYS A 126 22.78 14.70 2.54
C LYS A 126 22.04 13.36 2.51
N CYS A 127 20.76 13.39 2.88
CA CYS A 127 19.87 12.24 2.77
C CYS A 127 19.77 11.75 1.32
N GLU A 128 19.58 10.45 1.17
CA GLU A 128 19.39 9.81 -0.13
C GLU A 128 17.92 9.46 -0.36
N TRP A 129 17.45 9.60 -1.60
CA TRP A 129 16.16 9.08 -2.03
C TRP A 129 16.38 7.78 -2.79
N LYS A 130 15.72 6.72 -2.37
CA LYS A 130 15.73 5.43 -3.06
C LYS A 130 14.31 5.02 -3.43
N ASP A 131 14.20 4.24 -4.49
CA ASP A 131 12.92 3.74 -4.98
C ASP A 131 12.54 2.43 -4.28
N TYR A 132 11.24 2.25 -4.07
CA TYR A 132 10.59 0.98 -3.84
C TYR A 132 9.55 0.76 -4.95
N LYS A 133 9.18 -0.49 -5.20
CA LYS A 133 8.11 -0.85 -6.13
C LYS A 133 6.91 -1.33 -5.34
N ALA A 134 5.72 -0.88 -5.72
CA ALA A 134 4.46 -1.41 -5.19
C ALA A 134 3.65 -2.02 -6.32
N VAL A 135 2.90 -3.05 -5.96
CA VAL A 135 1.96 -3.74 -6.83
C VAL A 135 0.58 -3.71 -6.17
N ASN A 136 -0.43 -3.48 -6.97
CA ASN A 136 -1.83 -3.71 -6.62
C ASN A 136 -2.34 -4.83 -7.56
N ALA A 137 -2.64 -5.98 -6.97
CA ALA A 137 -3.19 -7.15 -7.66
C ALA A 137 -4.62 -7.35 -7.17
N GLN A 138 -5.60 -6.95 -7.98
CA GLN A 138 -7.03 -7.04 -7.67
C GLN A 138 -7.37 -6.49 -6.26
N GLY A 139 -6.82 -5.33 -5.87
CA GLY A 139 -7.02 -4.70 -4.56
C GLY A 139 -6.08 -5.17 -3.45
N THR A 140 -5.33 -6.26 -3.64
CA THR A 140 -4.31 -6.71 -2.69
C THR A 140 -2.99 -6.01 -2.98
N ILE A 141 -2.43 -5.37 -1.96
CA ILE A 141 -1.26 -4.49 -2.10
C ILE A 141 -0.01 -5.16 -1.54
N ALA A 142 1.10 -5.07 -2.27
CA ALA A 142 2.42 -5.40 -1.75
C ALA A 142 3.46 -4.35 -2.19
N ALA A 143 4.53 -4.19 -1.41
CA ALA A 143 5.60 -3.28 -1.75
C ALA A 143 6.97 -3.81 -1.32
N TYR A 144 7.94 -3.69 -2.23
CA TYR A 144 9.28 -4.22 -2.09
C TYR A 144 10.31 -3.12 -2.30
N PHE A 145 11.23 -3.00 -1.35
CA PHE A 145 12.32 -2.03 -1.39
C PHE A 145 13.58 -2.69 -1.92
N LEU A 146 14.07 -2.23 -3.07
CA LEU A 146 15.27 -2.76 -3.75
C LEU A 146 15.26 -4.29 -3.92
N ASN A 147 14.08 -4.90 -4.07
CA ASN A 147 13.90 -6.34 -4.20
C ASN A 147 12.84 -6.67 -5.27
N ASN A 148 13.24 -6.52 -6.54
CA ASN A 148 12.36 -6.81 -7.68
C ASN A 148 12.00 -8.30 -7.74
N GLN A 149 12.94 -9.20 -7.43
CA GLN A 149 12.68 -10.64 -7.46
C GLN A 149 11.61 -11.03 -6.43
N GLY A 150 11.69 -10.50 -5.20
CA GLY A 150 10.66 -10.77 -4.18
C GLY A 150 9.27 -10.29 -4.59
N LEU A 151 9.17 -9.18 -5.33
CA LEU A 151 7.90 -8.73 -5.90
C LEU A 151 7.39 -9.74 -6.94
N VAL A 152 8.25 -10.17 -7.87
CA VAL A 152 7.92 -11.17 -8.89
C VAL A 152 7.47 -12.49 -8.24
N ASP A 153 8.24 -13.00 -7.29
CA ASP A 153 7.97 -14.25 -6.57
C ASP A 153 6.62 -14.18 -5.83
N TRP A 154 6.28 -13.03 -5.23
CA TRP A 154 5.00 -12.85 -4.56
C TRP A 154 3.84 -12.84 -5.56
N VAL A 155 3.99 -12.12 -6.66
CA VAL A 155 2.96 -12.05 -7.70
C VAL A 155 2.70 -13.43 -8.32
N GLN A 156 3.76 -14.19 -8.61
CA GLN A 156 3.64 -15.53 -9.23
C GLN A 156 2.95 -16.55 -8.32
N LYS A 157 2.90 -16.32 -7.00
CA LYS A 157 2.14 -17.15 -6.05
C LYS A 157 0.65 -16.82 -6.04
N GLN A 158 0.22 -15.73 -6.68
CA GLN A 158 -1.19 -15.37 -6.76
C GLN A 158 -1.88 -16.17 -7.87
N PRO A 159 -3.20 -16.43 -7.76
CA PRO A 159 -3.99 -17.01 -8.83
C PRO A 159 -4.14 -16.01 -9.99
N LEU A 160 -3.20 -15.99 -10.94
CA LEU A 160 -3.28 -15.13 -12.12
C LEU A 160 -4.26 -15.70 -13.15
N ALA A 161 -5.05 -14.84 -13.81
CA ALA A 161 -5.88 -15.24 -14.94
C ALA A 161 -5.04 -15.75 -16.12
N GLU A 162 -5.67 -16.50 -17.04
CA GLU A 162 -5.03 -16.97 -18.28
C GLU A 162 -4.48 -15.82 -19.12
N ILE A 163 -5.21 -14.70 -19.14
CA ILE A 163 -4.75 -13.40 -19.61
C ILE A 163 -5.19 -12.36 -18.57
N PHE A 164 -4.26 -11.53 -18.12
CA PHE A 164 -4.55 -10.46 -17.17
C PHE A 164 -4.03 -9.11 -17.68
N SER A 165 -4.73 -8.05 -17.28
CA SER A 165 -4.39 -6.66 -17.61
C SER A 165 -3.20 -6.18 -16.79
N CYS A 166 -2.16 -5.69 -17.46
CA CYS A 166 -0.94 -5.16 -16.87
C CYS A 166 -0.86 -3.64 -17.10
N LEU A 167 -1.16 -2.85 -16.09
CA LEU A 167 -1.14 -1.38 -16.15
C LEU A 167 0.20 -0.81 -15.66
N GLY A 168 0.80 0.11 -16.44
CA GLY A 168 2.07 0.77 -16.10
C GLY A 168 2.21 2.18 -16.67
N ASP A 169 3.07 2.98 -16.03
CA ASP A 169 3.33 4.42 -16.31
C ASP A 169 4.21 4.69 -17.54
N GLY A 170 4.73 3.65 -18.19
CA GLY A 170 5.65 3.75 -19.33
C GLY A 170 7.11 3.59 -18.95
N HIS A 171 7.49 3.52 -17.68
CA HIS A 171 8.87 3.31 -17.27
C HIS A 171 9.33 1.86 -17.54
N ASP A 172 10.44 1.65 -18.26
CA ASP A 172 10.95 0.32 -18.66
C ASP A 172 11.10 -0.66 -17.48
N GLY A 173 11.54 -0.16 -16.33
CA GLY A 173 11.62 -0.96 -15.10
C GLY A 173 10.29 -1.60 -14.65
N ILE A 174 9.14 -1.04 -15.00
CA ILE A 174 7.82 -1.63 -14.74
C ILE A 174 7.52 -2.75 -15.73
N TRP A 175 7.76 -2.51 -17.03
CA TRP A 175 7.55 -3.52 -18.06
C TRP A 175 8.49 -4.72 -17.90
N ASN A 176 9.72 -4.50 -17.44
CA ASN A 176 10.64 -5.58 -17.08
C ASN A 176 10.11 -6.45 -15.93
N LEU A 177 9.38 -5.86 -14.96
CA LEU A 177 8.75 -6.64 -13.90
C LEU A 177 7.61 -7.49 -14.45
N PHE A 178 6.72 -6.91 -15.27
CA PHE A 178 5.66 -7.68 -15.93
C PHE A 178 6.23 -8.82 -16.79
N ALA A 179 7.30 -8.56 -17.53
CA ALA A 179 7.99 -9.59 -18.32
C ALA A 179 8.58 -10.73 -17.46
N ALA A 180 9.04 -10.43 -16.25
CA ALA A 180 9.52 -11.44 -15.30
C ALA A 180 8.38 -12.19 -14.59
N ILE A 181 7.21 -11.58 -14.44
CA ILE A 181 6.04 -12.15 -13.77
C ILE A 181 5.40 -13.27 -14.58
N ALA A 182 5.10 -13.02 -15.85
CA ALA A 182 4.34 -13.94 -16.70
C ALA A 182 4.86 -13.88 -18.15
N PRO A 183 4.66 -14.90 -18.99
CA PRO A 183 5.04 -14.89 -20.41
C PRO A 183 4.16 -13.92 -21.23
N SER A 184 4.66 -13.47 -22.39
CA SER A 184 3.99 -12.42 -23.20
C SER A 184 2.53 -12.73 -23.57
N PRO A 185 2.14 -13.97 -23.94
CA PRO A 185 0.76 -14.27 -24.30
C PRO A 185 -0.25 -14.12 -23.15
N GLN A 186 0.20 -14.19 -21.89
CA GLN A 186 -0.63 -14.06 -20.70
C GLN A 186 -0.80 -12.59 -20.27
N ARG A 187 -0.02 -11.67 -20.84
CA ARG A 187 0.00 -10.26 -20.41
C ARG A 187 -0.70 -9.37 -21.42
N PHE A 188 -1.82 -8.78 -21.03
CA PHE A 188 -2.43 -7.68 -21.75
C PHE A 188 -1.86 -6.35 -21.23
N GLU A 189 -0.75 -5.90 -21.80
CA GLU A 189 -0.05 -4.69 -21.37
C GLU A 189 -0.75 -3.42 -21.84
N ILE A 190 -1.13 -2.56 -20.89
CA ILE A 190 -1.86 -1.30 -21.12
C ILE A 190 -1.03 -0.15 -20.56
N LEU A 191 -0.64 0.77 -21.42
CA LEU A 191 -0.01 2.02 -21.02
C LEU A 191 -1.07 2.91 -20.35
N ASP A 192 -0.74 3.45 -19.19
CA ASP A 192 -1.60 4.37 -18.47
C ASP A 192 -1.99 5.59 -19.33
N TRP A 193 -3.30 5.77 -19.50
CA TRP A 193 -3.87 6.87 -20.28
C TRP A 193 -3.52 8.26 -19.76
N PHE A 194 -3.54 8.47 -18.45
CA PHE A 194 -3.25 9.76 -17.84
C PHE A 194 -1.77 10.12 -17.98
N HIS A 195 -0.87 9.15 -17.79
CA HIS A 195 0.56 9.34 -18.05
C HIS A 195 0.84 9.63 -19.53
N LEU A 196 0.21 8.88 -20.44
CA LEU A 196 0.30 9.14 -21.89
C LEU A 196 -0.18 10.56 -22.23
N LYS A 197 -1.28 11.00 -21.63
CA LYS A 197 -1.84 12.34 -21.79
C LYS A 197 -0.89 13.41 -21.24
N GLU A 198 -0.31 13.22 -20.06
CA GLU A 198 0.70 14.15 -19.52
C GLU A 198 1.90 14.30 -20.48
N HIS A 199 2.39 13.18 -21.02
CA HIS A 199 3.44 13.19 -22.03
C HIS A 199 3.04 13.97 -23.30
N LEU A 200 1.79 13.81 -23.77
CA LEU A 200 1.26 14.55 -24.91
C LEU A 200 1.24 16.07 -24.64
N TYR A 201 0.68 16.50 -23.51
CA TYR A 201 0.56 17.93 -23.21
C TYR A 201 1.90 18.58 -22.85
N ALA A 202 2.86 17.81 -22.33
CA ALA A 202 4.23 18.28 -22.11
C ALA A 202 4.96 18.66 -23.41
N VAL A 203 4.53 18.13 -24.56
CA VAL A 203 5.06 18.53 -25.89
C VAL A 203 4.85 20.03 -26.12
N GLY A 204 3.70 20.55 -25.73
CA GLY A 204 3.28 21.93 -25.97
C GLY A 204 2.96 22.24 -27.43
N GLY A 205 2.73 23.52 -27.73
CA GLY A 205 2.40 24.00 -29.08
C GLY A 205 0.89 24.17 -29.31
N SER A 206 0.41 23.78 -30.49
CA SER A 206 -0.98 24.01 -30.89
C SER A 206 -1.95 23.12 -30.11
N LEU A 207 -2.83 23.73 -29.29
CA LEU A 207 -3.86 23.02 -28.55
C LEU A 207 -4.81 22.22 -29.46
N ARG A 208 -5.12 22.73 -30.66
CA ARG A 208 -5.94 22.01 -31.65
C ARG A 208 -5.27 20.73 -32.14
N ARG A 209 -3.94 20.76 -32.33
CA ARG A 209 -3.18 19.56 -32.69
C ARG A 209 -3.17 18.56 -31.53
N LEU A 210 -2.90 19.04 -30.31
CA LEU A 210 -2.88 18.19 -29.12
C LEU A 210 -4.22 17.49 -28.89
N ALA A 211 -5.33 18.21 -28.97
CA ALA A 211 -6.67 17.62 -28.84
C ALA A 211 -6.92 16.55 -29.91
N LYS A 212 -6.55 16.80 -31.18
CA LYS A 212 -6.72 15.81 -32.25
C LYS A 212 -5.83 14.57 -32.05
N VAL A 213 -4.62 14.74 -31.52
CA VAL A 213 -3.74 13.62 -31.17
C VAL A 213 -4.31 12.83 -29.98
N GLU A 214 -4.86 13.52 -28.98
CA GLU A 214 -5.54 12.88 -27.86
C GLU A 214 -6.69 11.99 -28.36
N ASP A 215 -7.54 12.50 -29.27
CA ASP A 215 -8.63 11.71 -29.86
C ASP A 215 -8.13 10.45 -30.58
N PHE A 216 -7.05 10.56 -31.35
CA PHE A 216 -6.46 9.40 -32.03
C PHE A 216 -5.90 8.38 -31.03
N LEU A 217 -5.14 8.84 -30.02
CA LEU A 217 -4.60 7.95 -29.00
C LEU A 217 -5.70 7.29 -28.17
N TRP A 218 -6.80 7.99 -27.89
CA TRP A 218 -7.97 7.44 -27.19
C TRP A 218 -8.61 6.27 -27.96
N GLN A 219 -8.55 6.32 -29.29
CA GLN A 219 -9.02 5.28 -30.20
C GLN A 219 -7.96 4.21 -30.49
N GLY A 220 -6.76 4.30 -29.93
CA GLY A 220 -5.65 3.40 -30.22
C GLY A 220 -4.93 3.67 -31.54
N ASP A 221 -5.24 4.76 -32.24
CA ASP A 221 -4.62 5.11 -33.54
C ASP A 221 -3.29 5.85 -33.35
N VAL A 222 -2.26 5.07 -33.01
CA VAL A 222 -0.90 5.57 -32.80
C VAL A 222 -0.29 6.13 -34.09
N GLU A 223 -0.66 5.62 -35.26
CA GLU A 223 -0.05 6.07 -36.52
C GLU A 223 -0.51 7.47 -36.90
N GLN A 224 -1.81 7.77 -36.76
CA GLN A 224 -2.31 9.12 -37.02
C GLN A 224 -1.79 10.12 -35.98
N ALA A 225 -1.65 9.71 -34.73
CA ALA A 225 -0.99 10.51 -33.70
C ALA A 225 0.45 10.86 -34.09
N ILE A 226 1.23 9.89 -34.56
CA ILE A 226 2.60 10.10 -35.06
C ILE A 226 2.60 11.02 -36.29
N PHE A 227 1.68 10.81 -37.22
CA PHE A 227 1.59 11.60 -38.45
C PHE A 227 1.34 13.09 -38.18
N LEU A 228 0.49 13.44 -37.21
CA LEU A 228 0.23 14.84 -36.85
C LEU A 228 1.44 15.58 -36.28
N PHE A 229 2.44 14.86 -35.78
CA PHE A 229 3.72 15.42 -35.34
C PHE A 229 4.81 15.32 -36.41
N SER A 230 4.53 14.75 -37.58
CA SER A 230 5.46 14.71 -38.69
C SER A 230 5.91 16.13 -39.08
N GLY A 231 7.22 16.32 -39.22
CA GLY A 231 7.83 17.63 -39.48
C GLY A 231 8.14 18.48 -38.25
N CYS A 232 7.69 18.11 -37.05
CA CYS A 232 8.12 18.78 -35.82
C CYS A 232 9.58 18.43 -35.49
N LYS A 233 10.47 19.44 -35.46
CA LYS A 233 11.92 19.24 -35.21
C LYS A 233 12.36 19.52 -33.77
N PHE A 234 11.46 20.00 -32.92
CA PHE A 234 11.82 20.34 -31.54
C PHE A 234 11.91 19.09 -30.66
N LYS A 235 12.87 19.10 -29.74
CA LYS A 235 13.26 17.95 -28.91
C LYS A 235 12.08 17.26 -28.22
N ARG A 236 11.11 18.02 -27.70
CA ARG A 236 9.95 17.45 -26.98
C ARG A 236 9.07 16.60 -27.89
N ALA A 237 8.80 17.03 -29.13
CA ALA A 237 8.04 16.23 -30.09
C ALA A 237 8.82 14.98 -30.51
N ILE A 238 10.13 15.09 -30.75
CA ILE A 238 10.96 13.93 -31.09
C ILE A 238 10.92 12.87 -29.97
N ASN A 239 11.06 13.31 -28.72
CA ASN A 239 10.97 12.41 -27.56
C ASN A 239 9.59 11.77 -27.44
N PHE A 240 8.51 12.53 -27.62
CA PHE A 240 7.15 12.00 -27.58
C PHE A 240 6.88 10.99 -28.71
N LEU A 241 7.37 11.26 -29.93
CA LEU A 241 7.28 10.31 -31.04
C LEU A 241 8.05 9.00 -30.75
N ALA A 242 9.23 9.10 -30.13
CA ALA A 242 9.98 7.92 -29.69
C ALA A 242 9.21 7.13 -28.61
N TYR A 243 8.61 7.84 -27.66
CA TYR A 243 7.76 7.25 -26.62
C TYR A 243 6.56 6.50 -27.21
N LEU A 244 5.80 7.13 -28.11
CA LEU A 244 4.68 6.48 -28.81
C LEU A 244 5.11 5.22 -29.57
N ARG A 245 6.26 5.25 -30.24
CA ARG A 245 6.80 4.07 -30.95
C ARG A 245 7.15 2.94 -29.98
N ASN A 246 7.78 3.26 -28.86
CA ASN A 246 8.18 2.28 -27.84
C ASN A 246 6.96 1.59 -27.20
N HIS A 247 5.87 2.34 -26.98
CA HIS A 247 4.66 1.84 -26.33
C HIS A 247 3.51 1.54 -27.29
N ARG A 248 3.75 1.47 -28.60
CA ARG A 248 2.71 1.28 -29.63
C ARG A 248 1.79 0.09 -29.34
N HIS A 249 2.36 -1.04 -28.92
CA HIS A 249 1.63 -2.27 -28.63
C HIS A 249 0.85 -2.24 -27.30
N ARG A 250 1.06 -1.19 -26.48
CA ARG A 250 0.43 -0.98 -25.18
C ARG A 250 -0.65 0.10 -25.20
N ILE A 251 -0.92 0.68 -26.37
CA ILE A 251 -1.92 1.74 -26.55
C ILE A 251 -3.14 1.11 -27.23
N PRO A 252 -4.13 0.61 -26.45
CA PRO A 252 -5.35 0.01 -26.98
C PRO A 252 -6.37 1.09 -27.37
N GLU A 253 -7.53 0.65 -27.84
CA GLU A 253 -8.72 1.50 -27.89
C GLU A 253 -9.26 1.73 -26.46
N TYR A 254 -8.77 2.76 -25.78
CA TYR A 254 -9.13 3.08 -24.40
C TYR A 254 -10.64 3.28 -24.22
N GLY A 255 -11.31 3.89 -25.21
CA GLY A 255 -12.76 4.08 -25.19
C GLY A 255 -13.55 2.77 -25.14
N TYR A 256 -13.06 1.71 -25.79
CA TYR A 256 -13.67 0.38 -25.71
C TYR A 256 -13.41 -0.27 -24.35
N LEU A 257 -12.16 -0.26 -23.88
CA LEU A 257 -11.80 -0.85 -22.58
C LEU A 257 -12.57 -0.22 -21.42
N GLN A 258 -12.69 1.11 -21.42
CA GLN A 258 -13.46 1.82 -20.40
C GLN A 258 -14.95 1.42 -20.40
N LYS A 259 -15.56 1.20 -21.58
CA LYS A 259 -16.95 0.70 -21.69
C LYS A 259 -17.10 -0.72 -21.17
N GLN A 260 -16.06 -1.55 -21.29
CA GLN A 260 -16.02 -2.91 -20.73
C GLN A 260 -15.70 -2.93 -19.22
N GLY A 261 -15.46 -1.77 -18.60
CA GLY A 261 -15.10 -1.67 -17.19
C GLY A 261 -13.66 -2.07 -16.87
N ILE A 262 -12.79 -2.21 -17.89
CA ILE A 262 -11.36 -2.48 -17.71
C ILE A 262 -10.67 -1.16 -17.33
N ASN A 263 -9.82 -1.16 -16.30
CA ASN A 263 -9.12 0.06 -15.94
C ASN A 263 -8.07 0.42 -17.00
N ILE A 264 -8.05 1.69 -17.36
CA ILE A 264 -7.15 2.27 -18.37
C ILE A 264 -6.08 3.17 -17.78
N GLY A 265 -6.10 3.34 -16.46
CA GLY A 265 -5.19 4.22 -15.74
C GLY A 265 -4.73 3.55 -14.47
N SER A 266 -3.49 3.81 -14.09
CA SER A 266 -2.84 3.28 -12.90
C SER A 266 -3.30 4.00 -11.62
N GLY A 267 -4.40 4.75 -11.65
CA GLY A 267 -4.92 5.52 -10.52
C GLY A 267 -5.12 4.71 -9.23
N SER A 268 -5.45 3.41 -9.36
CA SER A 268 -5.53 2.47 -8.24
C SER A 268 -4.16 2.25 -7.58
N VAL A 269 -3.09 2.03 -8.35
CA VAL A 269 -1.72 1.91 -7.82
C VAL A 269 -1.10 3.26 -7.47
N GLU A 270 -1.38 4.36 -8.17
CA GLU A 270 -0.95 5.68 -7.74
C GLU A 270 -1.56 6.04 -6.37
N SER A 271 -2.85 5.74 -6.19
CA SER A 271 -3.52 5.85 -4.89
C SER A 271 -2.83 4.96 -3.86
N THR A 272 -2.47 3.73 -4.25
CA THR A 272 -1.70 2.80 -3.42
C THR A 272 -0.34 3.39 -3.01
N ILE A 273 0.45 3.94 -3.94
CA ILE A 273 1.74 4.60 -3.66
C ILE A 273 1.55 5.82 -2.76
N LYS A 274 0.52 6.63 -2.99
CA LYS A 274 0.16 7.76 -2.12
C LYS A 274 -0.18 7.26 -0.71
N GLN A 275 -0.96 6.19 -0.59
CA GLN A 275 -1.35 5.59 0.68
C GLN A 275 -0.18 4.95 1.42
N ILE A 276 0.73 4.26 0.73
CA ILE A 276 1.99 3.76 1.31
C ILE A 276 2.86 4.94 1.76
N GLY A 277 2.95 5.97 0.89
CA GLY A 277 3.64 7.23 1.11
C GLY A 277 3.22 7.94 2.39
N ARG A 278 1.94 7.86 2.81
CA ARG A 278 1.46 8.43 4.08
C ARG A 278 2.24 7.94 5.30
N ARG A 279 2.88 6.76 5.22
CA ARG A 279 3.72 6.22 6.31
C ARG A 279 5.21 6.46 6.11
N VAL A 280 5.72 6.21 4.91
CA VAL A 280 7.17 6.27 4.63
C VAL A 280 7.67 7.69 4.36
N LYS A 281 6.78 8.60 3.94
CA LYS A 281 7.06 10.02 3.67
C LYS A 281 6.45 10.97 4.70
N ILE A 282 6.17 10.50 5.92
CA ILE A 282 5.77 11.39 7.03
C ILE A 282 6.81 12.52 7.14
N SER A 283 6.35 13.74 7.40
CA SER A 283 7.23 14.91 7.49
C SER A 283 8.40 14.65 8.46
N GLY A 284 9.62 14.92 8.01
CA GLY A 284 10.85 14.67 8.76
C GLY A 284 11.33 13.21 8.84
N ALA A 285 10.56 12.24 8.31
CA ALA A 285 10.95 10.83 8.36
C ALA A 285 12.20 10.57 7.52
N GLN A 286 13.14 9.86 8.12
CA GLN A 286 14.34 9.32 7.46
C GLN A 286 14.59 7.92 8.00
N TRP A 287 14.83 6.99 7.09
CA TRP A 287 14.85 5.57 7.43
C TRP A 287 16.26 5.00 7.37
N ASN A 288 16.55 4.08 8.28
CA ASN A 288 17.68 3.19 8.06
C ASN A 288 17.35 2.25 6.90
N GLN A 289 18.27 2.02 5.98
CA GLN A 289 18.02 1.20 4.79
C GLN A 289 17.48 -0.19 5.16
N GLN A 290 18.06 -0.83 6.18
CA GLN A 290 17.66 -2.18 6.61
C GLN A 290 16.22 -2.25 7.16
N ASN A 291 15.67 -1.12 7.61
CA ASN A 291 14.34 -1.09 8.25
C ASN A 291 13.21 -0.81 7.25
N VAL A 292 13.53 -0.34 6.03
CA VAL A 292 12.52 0.14 5.07
C VAL A 292 11.58 -0.97 4.65
N ALA A 293 12.12 -2.15 4.30
CA ALA A 293 11.32 -3.28 3.84
C ALA A 293 10.23 -3.64 4.86
N GLN A 294 10.57 -3.64 6.14
CA GLN A 294 9.65 -3.98 7.21
C GLN A 294 8.58 -2.90 7.44
N VAL A 295 8.92 -1.62 7.27
CA VAL A 295 7.96 -0.51 7.33
C VAL A 295 6.97 -0.57 6.17
N LEU A 296 7.45 -0.95 4.97
CA LEU A 296 6.57 -1.17 3.81
C LEU A 296 5.64 -2.35 4.06
N LYS A 297 6.14 -3.49 4.54
CA LYS A 297 5.32 -4.66 4.91
C LYS A 297 4.25 -4.31 5.95
N HIS A 298 4.62 -3.58 7.00
CA HIS A 298 3.69 -3.10 8.01
C HIS A 298 2.57 -2.26 7.40
N ARG A 299 2.93 -1.31 6.52
CA ARG A 299 1.96 -0.45 5.86
C ARG A 299 1.04 -1.24 4.92
N CYS A 300 1.59 -2.18 4.15
CA CYS A 300 0.79 -3.03 3.26
C CYS A 300 -0.17 -3.92 4.07
N ALA A 301 0.29 -4.52 5.17
CA ALA A 301 -0.57 -5.29 6.06
C ALA A 301 -1.75 -4.46 6.59
N TYR A 302 -1.51 -3.20 6.98
CA TYR A 302 -2.57 -2.29 7.39
C TYR A 302 -3.58 -2.01 6.26
N LEU A 303 -3.09 -1.71 5.05
CA LEU A 303 -3.94 -1.40 3.89
C LEU A 303 -4.75 -2.62 3.42
N ASN A 304 -4.19 -3.82 3.52
CA ASN A 304 -4.86 -5.08 3.22
C ASN A 304 -5.80 -5.55 4.34
N GLY A 305 -6.05 -4.72 5.36
CA GLY A 305 -6.99 -5.03 6.44
C GLY A 305 -6.52 -6.12 7.41
N TYR A 306 -5.24 -6.50 7.41
CA TYR A 306 -4.69 -7.63 8.16
C TYR A 306 -5.04 -7.60 9.66
N PHE A 307 -4.99 -6.41 10.27
CA PHE A 307 -5.26 -6.22 11.70
C PHE A 307 -6.75 -6.29 12.06
N TYR A 308 -7.66 -6.30 11.09
CA TYR A 308 -9.11 -6.38 11.31
C TYR A 308 -9.64 -7.81 11.12
N ALA A 309 -8.81 -8.74 10.63
CA ALA A 309 -9.20 -10.14 10.44
C ALA A 309 -9.50 -10.85 11.79
N PRO A 310 -10.37 -11.88 11.80
CA PRO A 310 -10.77 -12.60 13.01
C PRO A 310 -9.61 -13.17 13.84
N LYS A 311 -8.49 -13.53 13.20
CA LYS A 311 -7.26 -13.96 13.90
C LYS A 311 -6.66 -12.88 14.83
N TYR A 312 -7.00 -11.61 14.63
CA TYR A 312 -6.67 -10.47 15.49
C TYR A 312 -7.87 -9.93 16.26
N ILE A 313 -9.06 -10.51 16.08
CA ILE A 313 -10.20 -10.26 16.95
C ILE A 313 -10.03 -11.24 18.11
N TYR A 314 -9.53 -10.74 19.23
CA TYR A 314 -9.50 -11.50 20.49
C TYR A 314 -10.94 -11.61 21.05
N SER A 315 -11.86 -12.16 20.26
CA SER A 315 -13.13 -12.62 20.78
C SER A 315 -12.82 -13.89 21.56
N VAL A 316 -12.99 -13.80 22.87
CA VAL A 316 -13.13 -14.97 23.75
C VAL A 316 -14.18 -15.86 23.08
N PRO A 317 -13.89 -17.12 22.70
CA PRO A 317 -14.94 -18.05 22.34
C PRO A 317 -15.88 -18.12 23.55
N ASN A 318 -17.16 -17.85 23.30
CA ASN A 318 -18.24 -17.89 24.29
C ASN A 318 -18.14 -19.13 25.17
#